data_AF-A0A957SSX1-F1
#
_entry.id   AF-A0A957SSX1-F1
#
_cell.length_a   1.000
_cell.length_b   1.000
_cell.length_c   1.000
_cell.angle_alpha   90.00
_cell.angle_beta   90.00
_cell.angle_gamma   90.00
#
_symmetry.space_group_name_H-M   'P 1'
#
loop_
_entity.id
_entity.type
_entity.pdbx_description
1 polymer ?
#
loop_
_entity_poly.entity_id
_entity_poly.type
_entity_poly.pdbx_seq_one_letter_code
_entity_poly.pdbx_strand_id
1 'polypeptide(L)'
;MTETEKITINVGAVDLGKIDLLVEQGHYSNRTDFIRSAIRSQLDKHVIEVQQAVTRHSFGVGAFAHSLEDFERYKTKGEKIKVDVLGVYHISSDVPVA
;
A
#
# COMPACT_ATOMS: atom_id res chain seq x y z
N MET A 1 6.86 -12.23 11.41
CA MET A 1 7.75 -11.69 10.36
C MET A 1 6.84 -11.27 9.22
N THR A 2 6.81 -9.99 8.88
CA THR A 2 5.95 -9.49 7.79
C THR A 2 6.48 -10.04 6.48
N GLU A 3 5.64 -10.70 5.69
CA GLU A 3 6.04 -11.20 4.37
C GLU A 3 6.44 -10.01 3.49
N THR A 4 7.63 -10.08 2.89
CA THR A 4 8.12 -9.08 1.96
C THR A 4 8.14 -9.67 0.57
N GLU A 5 7.52 -9.00 -0.39
CA GLU A 5 7.59 -9.39 -1.79
C GLU A 5 8.83 -8.80 -2.47
N LYS A 6 9.54 -9.61 -3.28
CA LYS A 6 10.72 -9.16 -4.00
C LYS A 6 10.32 -8.52 -5.33
N ILE A 7 10.69 -7.27 -5.51
CA ILE A 7 10.55 -6.55 -6.78
C ILE A 7 11.86 -6.57 -7.58
N THR A 8 11.75 -6.63 -8.91
CA THR A 8 12.87 -6.46 -9.84
C THR A 8 12.60 -5.24 -10.70
N ILE A 9 13.56 -4.32 -10.77
CA ILE A 9 13.42 -3.06 -11.50
C ILE A 9 14.66 -2.79 -12.34
N ASN A 10 14.48 -2.13 -13.48
CA ASN A 10 15.57 -1.58 -14.27
C ASN A 10 15.86 -0.16 -13.78
N VAL A 11 17.14 0.17 -13.63
CA VAL A 11 17.60 1.51 -13.21
C VAL A 11 18.59 2.02 -14.26
N GLY A 12 18.46 3.28 -14.65
CA GLY A 12 19.39 3.92 -15.58
C GLY A 12 20.81 3.99 -15.00
N ALA A 13 21.83 3.85 -15.85
CA ALA A 13 23.23 3.81 -15.41
C ALA A 13 23.65 5.05 -14.60
N VAL A 14 23.15 6.23 -14.98
CA VAL A 14 23.43 7.50 -14.30
C VAL A 14 22.85 7.50 -12.88
N ASP A 15 21.61 7.05 -12.71
CA ASP A 15 20.98 7.03 -11.39
C ASP A 15 21.56 5.93 -10.51
N LEU A 16 21.93 4.78 -11.07
CA LEU A 16 22.69 3.77 -10.36
C LEU A 16 24.02 4.32 -9.80
N GLY A 17 24.75 5.11 -10.59
CA GLY A 17 25.98 5.76 -10.14
C GLY A 17 25.76 6.74 -8.98
N LYS A 18 24.65 7.50 -9.00
CA LYS A 18 24.29 8.38 -7.87
C LYS A 18 23.96 7.58 -6.60
N ILE A 19 23.23 6.48 -6.75
CA ILE A 19 22.88 5.58 -5.63
C ILE A 19 24.17 5.01 -5.02
N ASP A 20 25.10 4.57 -5.88
CA ASP A 20 26.38 4.02 -5.43
C ASP A 20 27.21 5.04 -4.66
N LEU A 21 27.28 6.28 -5.13
CA LEU A 21 27.97 7.35 -4.42
C LEU A 21 27.38 7.59 -3.03
N LEU A 22 26.05 7.58 -2.90
CA LEU A 22 25.38 7.75 -1.60
C LEU A 22 25.67 6.60 -0.64
N VAL A 23 25.78 5.37 -1.17
CA VAL A 23 26.14 4.19 -0.37
C VAL A 23 27.62 4.27 0.04
N GLU A 24 28.51 4.63 -0.87
CA GLU A 24 29.95 4.77 -0.62
C GLU A 24 30.27 5.84 0.42
N GLN A 25 29.54 6.96 0.39
CA GLN A 25 29.64 8.03 1.39
C GLN A 25 29.01 7.66 2.74
N GLY A 26 28.42 6.47 2.87
CA GLY A 26 27.84 5.97 4.11
C GLY A 26 26.48 6.57 4.47
N HIS A 27 25.83 7.29 3.55
CA HIS A 27 24.46 7.77 3.78
C HIS A 27 23.45 6.62 3.84
N TYR A 28 23.73 5.51 3.15
CA TYR A 28 22.92 4.29 3.16
C TYR A 28 23.81 3.06 3.27
N SER A 29 23.30 2.00 3.92
CA SER A 29 24.08 0.77 4.12
C SER A 29 24.27 -0.05 2.84
N ASN A 30 23.33 0.01 1.91
CA ASN A 30 23.38 -0.66 0.61
C ASN A 30 22.33 -0.08 -0.36
N ARG A 31 22.38 -0.47 -1.63
CA ARG A 31 21.42 -0.05 -2.67
C ARG A 31 19.96 -0.37 -2.31
N THR A 32 19.72 -1.54 -1.72
CA THR A 32 18.36 -1.96 -1.32
C THR A 32 17.79 -1.07 -0.23
N ASP A 33 18.62 -0.64 0.71
CA ASP A 33 18.23 0.27 1.79
C ASP A 33 17.86 1.65 1.25
N PHE A 34 18.68 2.20 0.34
CA PHE A 34 18.35 3.42 -0.40
C PHE A 34 16.98 3.31 -1.11
N ILE A 35 16.77 2.24 -1.89
CA ILE A 35 15.53 2.04 -2.65
C ILE A 35 14.33 1.94 -1.71
N ARG A 36 14.45 1.21 -0.61
CA ARG A 36 13.38 1.07 0.39
C ARG A 36 13.05 2.41 1.04
N SER A 37 14.06 3.20 1.40
CA SER A 37 13.88 4.53 1.96
C SER A 37 13.21 5.48 0.97
N ALA A 38 13.65 5.47 -0.29
CA ALA A 38 13.07 6.28 -1.35
C ALA A 38 11.59 5.95 -1.60
N ILE A 39 11.23 4.67 -1.66
CA ILE A 39 9.83 4.22 -1.80
C ILE A 39 8.98 4.75 -0.65
N ARG A 40 9.42 4.59 0.59
CA ARG A 40 8.69 5.10 1.77
C ARG A 40 8.50 6.61 1.70
N SER A 41 9.57 7.35 1.42
CA SER A 41 9.51 8.81 1.31
C SER A 41 8.56 9.29 0.21
N GLN A 42 8.46 8.57 -0.91
CA GLN A 42 7.50 8.90 -1.96
C GLN A 42 6.06 8.56 -1.56
N LEU A 43 5.84 7.40 -0.95
CA LEU A 43 4.50 7.04 -0.45
C LEU A 43 4.00 8.03 0.61
N ASP A 44 4.87 8.46 1.52
CA ASP A 44 4.56 9.45 2.55
C ASP A 44 4.15 10.81 1.96
N LYS A 45 4.76 11.21 0.83
CA LYS A 45 4.38 12.45 0.12
C LYS A 45 3.02 12.35 -0.57
N HIS A 46 2.67 11.16 -1.04
CA HIS A 46 1.43 10.91 -1.79
C HIS A 46 0.30 10.32 -0.92
N VAL A 47 0.40 10.34 0.42
CA VAL A 47 -0.60 9.74 1.33
C VAL A 47 -2.03 10.20 1.00
N ILE A 48 -2.24 11.49 0.78
CA ILE A 48 -3.58 12.05 0.51
C ILE A 48 -4.12 11.52 -0.83
N GLU A 49 -3.30 11.51 -1.87
CA GLU A 49 -3.69 11.04 -3.20
C GLU A 49 -3.96 9.54 -3.20
N VAL A 50 -3.14 8.77 -2.50
CA VAL A 50 -3.34 7.33 -2.29
C VAL A 50 -4.66 7.10 -1.53
N GLN A 51 -4.92 7.82 -0.44
CA GLN A 51 -6.16 7.69 0.33
C GLN A 51 -7.40 8.05 -0.51
N GLN A 52 -7.31 9.10 -1.33
CA GLN A 52 -8.40 9.51 -2.22
C GLN A 52 -8.63 8.49 -3.36
N ALA A 53 -7.56 7.94 -3.95
CA ALA A 53 -7.66 6.90 -4.97
C ALA A 53 -8.30 5.62 -4.42
N VAL A 54 -7.89 5.21 -3.21
CA VAL A 54 -8.46 4.09 -2.44
C VAL A 54 -9.96 4.30 -2.17
N THR A 55 -10.34 5.50 -1.70
CA THR A 55 -11.75 5.86 -1.44
C THR A 55 -12.58 5.88 -2.72
N ARG A 56 -12.00 6.29 -3.85
CA ARG A 56 -12.69 6.35 -5.15
C ARG A 56 -12.84 4.99 -5.83
N HIS A 57 -11.99 4.01 -5.52
CA HIS A 57 -11.96 2.72 -6.24
C HIS A 57 -12.27 1.48 -5.38
N SER A 58 -12.53 1.58 -4.08
CA SER A 58 -12.75 0.41 -3.20
C SER A 58 -11.57 -0.59 -3.20
N PHE A 59 -10.36 -0.13 -3.50
CA PHE A 59 -9.13 -0.93 -3.40
C PHE A 59 -8.42 -0.55 -2.11
N GLY A 60 -8.63 -1.35 -1.07
CA GLY A 60 -8.10 -1.05 0.23
C GLY A 60 -6.66 -1.50 0.40
N VAL A 61 -5.74 -0.55 0.62
CA VAL A 61 -4.37 -0.84 1.11
C VAL A 61 -4.29 -0.43 2.58
N GLY A 62 -4.16 -1.40 3.49
CA GLY A 62 -4.09 -1.17 4.95
C GLY A 62 -4.96 -2.11 5.79
N ALA A 63 -5.21 -1.75 7.06
CA ALA A 63 -6.20 -2.39 7.93
C ALA A 63 -7.58 -1.76 7.68
N PHE A 64 -8.41 -2.41 6.88
CA PHE A 64 -9.77 -1.96 6.62
C PHE A 64 -10.69 -2.50 7.71
N ALA A 65 -11.44 -1.63 8.39
CA ALA A 65 -12.58 -2.02 9.21
C ALA A 65 -13.84 -1.53 8.51
N HIS A 66 -14.62 -2.43 7.91
CA HIS A 66 -15.98 -2.09 7.50
C HIS A 66 -16.93 -2.40 8.66
N SER A 67 -17.76 -1.43 9.01
CA SER A 67 -18.80 -1.57 10.03
C SER A 67 -20.08 -2.16 9.42
N LEU A 68 -20.97 -2.70 10.26
CA LEU A 68 -22.24 -3.30 9.83
C LEU A 68 -23.09 -2.32 9.00
N GLU A 69 -23.10 -1.05 9.38
CA GLU A 69 -23.87 0.01 8.71
C GLU A 69 -23.45 0.22 7.26
N ASP A 70 -22.16 0.04 6.95
CA ASP A 70 -21.64 0.17 5.59
C ASP A 70 -22.16 -0.99 4.73
N PHE A 71 -22.12 -2.22 5.25
CA PHE A 71 -22.63 -3.41 4.56
C PHE A 71 -24.15 -3.41 4.38
N GLU A 72 -24.90 -2.91 5.37
CA GLU A 72 -26.36 -2.78 5.25
C GLU A 72 -26.78 -1.79 4.17
N ARG A 73 -26.02 -0.71 3.98
CA ARG A 73 -26.25 0.25 2.87
C ARG A 73 -26.03 -0.39 1.51
N TYR A 74 -25.00 -1.23 1.35
CA TYR A 74 -24.76 -1.96 0.10
C TYR A 74 -25.79 -3.08 -0.13
N LYS A 75 -26.22 -3.77 0.93
CA LYS A 75 -27.29 -4.79 0.86
C LYS A 75 -28.63 -4.18 0.45
N THR A 76 -28.96 -3.00 0.98
CA THR A 76 -30.20 -2.28 0.63
C THR A 76 -30.21 -1.82 -0.84
N LYS A 77 -29.03 -1.55 -1.41
CA LYS A 77 -28.87 -1.17 -2.83
C LYS A 77 -28.73 -2.35 -3.79
N GLY A 78 -28.55 -3.58 -3.30
CA GLY A 78 -28.34 -4.77 -4.13
C GLY A 78 -27.03 -4.76 -4.94
N GLU A 79 -26.07 -3.92 -4.56
CA GLU A 79 -24.80 -3.76 -5.27
C GLU A 79 -23.78 -4.78 -4.74
N LYS A 80 -23.24 -5.60 -5.65
CA LYS A 80 -22.11 -6.50 -5.35
C LYS A 80 -20.82 -5.68 -5.38
N ILE A 81 -20.27 -5.40 -4.21
CA ILE A 81 -18.95 -4.80 -4.11
C ILE A 81 -17.88 -5.87 -4.34
N LYS A 82 -17.00 -5.63 -5.31
CA LYS A 82 -15.76 -6.41 -5.45
C LYS A 82 -14.68 -5.64 -4.69
N VAL A 83 -14.16 -6.24 -3.62
CA VAL A 83 -13.12 -5.62 -2.79
C VAL A 83 -11.84 -6.43 -3.00
N ASP A 84 -10.90 -5.85 -3.72
CA ASP A 84 -9.55 -6.39 -3.86
C ASP A 84 -8.67 -5.69 -2.81
N VAL A 85 -8.29 -6.43 -1.76
CA VAL A 85 -7.57 -5.89 -0.60
C VAL A 85 -6.08 -6.21 -0.70
N LEU A 86 -5.22 -5.21 -0.49
CA LEU A 86 -3.78 -5.38 -0.34
C LEU A 86 -3.39 -5.07 1.11
N GLY A 87 -3.47 -6.05 2.00
CA GLY A 87 -3.25 -5.87 3.44
C GLY A 87 -4.15 -6.76 4.30
N VAL A 88 -4.71 -6.20 5.37
CA VAL A 88 -5.59 -6.91 6.30
C VAL A 88 -7.00 -6.34 6.19
N TYR A 89 -7.95 -7.17 5.76
CA TYR A 89 -9.37 -6.82 5.78
C TYR A 89 -9.98 -7.31 7.09
N HIS A 90 -10.28 -6.40 8.01
CA HIS A 90 -10.98 -6.71 9.25
C HIS A 90 -12.48 -6.48 9.06
N ILE A 91 -13.24 -7.56 9.12
CA ILE A 91 -14.70 -7.50 9.17
C ILE A 91 -15.07 -7.48 10.65
N SER A 92 -15.79 -6.44 11.09
CA SER A 92 -16.28 -6.39 12.47
C SER A 92 -17.14 -7.62 12.76
N SER A 93 -17.01 -8.21 13.95
CA SER A 93 -17.74 -9.40 14.38
C SER A 93 -19.27 -9.21 14.42
N ASP A 94 -19.74 -7.97 14.27
CA ASP A 94 -21.15 -7.62 14.17
C ASP A 94 -21.76 -7.93 12.79
N VAL A 95 -20.97 -8.32 11.78
CA VAL A 95 -21.46 -8.67 10.44
C VAL A 95 -21.93 -10.14 10.40
N PRO A 96 -23.23 -10.43 10.25
CA PRO A 96 -23.72 -11.79 10.15
C PRO A 96 -23.28 -12.41 8.82
N VAL A 97 -22.66 -13.60 8.91
CA VAL A 97 -22.32 -14.43 7.74
C VAL A 97 -23.62 -14.99 7.19
N ALA A 98 -23.98 -14.59 5.96
CA ALA A 98 -25.13 -15.12 5.22
C ALA A 98 -24.72 -16.29 4.33
#